data_AF-A0A2K8KX52-F1
#
_entry.id   AF-A0A2K8KX52-F1
#
_cell.length_a   1.000
_cell.length_b   1.000
_cell.length_c   1.000
_cell.angle_alpha   90.00
_cell.angle_beta   90.00
_cell.angle_gamma   90.00
#
_symmetry.space_group_name_H-M   'P 1'
#
loop_
_entity.id
_entity.type
_entity.pdbx_description
1 polymer ?
#
loop_
_entity_poly.entity_id
_entity_poly.type
_entity_poly.pdbx_seq_one_letter_code
_entity_poly.pdbx_strand_id
1 'polypeptide(L)'
;MRIHKGYKFRLEPSSEQQSEMIRFAGHNRAVWNQSLRIIKSRLEQRLPIMWFHELNWSMVNLWEKSDEMLWLNEAPSQSLIQTLKHLDRAMRDCFDKNQPNKRMPRFKKERRA
;
A
#
# COMPACT_ATOMS: atom_id res chain seq x y z
N MET A 1 32.46 -15.32 19.20
CA MET A 1 31.00 -15.38 19.48
C MET A 1 30.44 -13.95 19.43
N ARG A 2 29.65 -13.60 18.40
CA ARG A 2 29.00 -12.27 18.32
C ARG A 2 27.66 -12.32 19.06
N ILE A 3 27.54 -11.59 20.16
CA ILE A 3 26.28 -11.45 20.90
C ILE A 3 25.51 -10.29 20.30
N HIS A 4 24.42 -10.57 19.60
CA HIS A 4 23.51 -9.53 19.10
C HIS A 4 22.51 -9.17 20.21
N LYS A 5 22.63 -7.96 20.75
CA LYS A 5 21.63 -7.41 21.69
C LYS A 5 20.61 -6.59 20.91
N GLY A 6 19.32 -6.92 21.05
CA GLY A 6 18.23 -6.14 20.50
C GLY A 6 17.64 -5.21 21.56
N TYR A 7 17.38 -3.96 21.20
CA TYR A 7 16.70 -2.99 22.07
C TYR A 7 15.31 -2.67 21.51
N LYS A 8 14.32 -2.51 22.39
CA LYS A 8 12.95 -2.15 22.03
C LYS A 8 12.65 -0.77 22.60
N PHE A 9 12.39 0.19 21.72
CA PHE A 9 12.03 1.54 22.09
C PHE A 9 10.57 1.82 21.74
N ARG A 10 9.91 2.66 22.54
CA ARG A 10 8.63 3.28 22.19
C ARG A 10 8.93 4.62 21.54
N LEU A 11 8.24 4.92 20.44
CA LEU A 11 8.24 6.25 19.87
C LEU A 11 7.29 7.13 20.68
N GLU A 12 7.72 8.35 21.01
CA GLU A 12 6.89 9.37 21.65
C GLU A 12 6.70 10.55 20.68
N PRO A 13 5.85 10.37 19.65
CA PRO A 13 5.60 11.42 18.66
C PRO A 13 4.79 12.57 19.27
N SER A 14 5.08 13.79 18.82
CA SER A 14 4.27 14.97 19.13
C SER A 14 2.84 14.83 18.57
N SER A 15 1.90 15.65 19.06
CA SER A 15 0.52 15.66 18.55
C SER A 15 0.45 15.92 17.03
N GLU A 16 1.32 16.79 16.52
CA GLU A 16 1.46 17.06 15.09
C GLU A 16 1.94 15.83 14.32
N GLN A 17 3.02 15.18 14.78
CA GLN A 17 3.54 13.97 14.16
C GLN A 17 2.51 12.83 14.16
N GLN A 18 1.72 12.69 15.22
CA GLN A 18 0.63 11.71 15.26
C GLN A 18 -0.43 11.99 14.19
N SER A 19 -0.83 13.26 14.04
CA SER A 19 -1.78 13.69 13.01
C SER A 19 -1.26 13.38 11.61
N GLU A 20 0.01 13.70 11.34
CA GLU A 20 0.68 13.36 10.07
C GLU A 20 0.72 11.84 9.83
N MET A 21 1.11 11.05 10.83
CA MET A 21 1.16 9.59 10.71
C MET A 21 -0.22 8.99 10.38
N ILE A 22 -1.29 9.49 11.01
CA ILE A 22 -2.67 9.09 10.71
C ILE A 22 -3.03 9.47 9.27
N ARG A 23 -2.70 10.70 8.87
CA ARG A 23 -2.91 11.19 7.51
C ARG A 23 -2.20 10.28 6.51
N PHE A 24 -0.90 10.04 6.66
CA PHE A 24 -0.12 9.16 5.78
C PHE A 24 -0.69 7.74 5.74
N ALA A 25 -1.11 7.18 6.87
CA ALA A 25 -1.76 5.88 6.90
C ALA A 25 -3.07 5.85 6.08
N GLY A 26 -3.86 6.94 6.13
CA GLY A 26 -5.02 7.15 5.28
C GLY A 26 -4.67 7.17 3.79
N HIS A 27 -3.59 7.86 3.42
CA HIS A 27 -3.12 7.95 2.03
C HIS A 27 -2.70 6.58 1.49
N ASN A 28 -1.87 5.86 2.25
CA ASN A 28 -1.48 4.49 1.93
C ASN A 28 -2.68 3.56 1.80
N ARG A 29 -3.69 3.70 2.68
CA ARG A 29 -4.93 2.90 2.59
C ARG A 29 -5.66 3.17 1.27
N ALA A 30 -5.74 4.42 0.84
CA ALA A 30 -6.42 4.79 -0.39
C ALA A 30 -5.68 4.26 -1.62
N VAL A 31 -4.35 4.37 -1.68
CA VAL A 31 -3.52 3.77 -2.75
C VAL A 31 -3.74 2.26 -2.81
N TRP A 32 -3.65 1.56 -1.68
CA TRP A 32 -3.91 0.12 -1.63
C TRP A 32 -5.29 -0.25 -2.19
N ASN A 33 -6.33 0.46 -1.75
CA ASN A 33 -7.71 0.16 -2.16
C ASN A 33 -7.92 0.47 -3.64
N GLN A 34 -7.37 1.56 -4.15
CA GLN A 34 -7.49 1.94 -5.55
C GLN A 34 -6.78 0.93 -6.46
N SER A 35 -5.54 0.56 -6.14
CA SER A 35 -4.80 -0.45 -6.87
C SER A 35 -5.51 -1.80 -6.86
N LEU A 36 -6.00 -2.25 -5.69
CA LEU A 36 -6.73 -3.51 -5.58
C LEU A 36 -8.04 -3.48 -6.38
N ARG A 37 -8.74 -2.34 -6.43
CA ARG A 37 -9.95 -2.15 -7.24
C ARG A 37 -9.65 -2.34 -8.74
N ILE A 38 -8.57 -1.75 -9.22
CA ILE A 38 -8.12 -1.88 -10.62
C ILE A 38 -7.79 -3.34 -10.94
N ILE A 39 -7.00 -4.00 -10.08
CA ILE A 39 -6.63 -5.41 -10.28
C ILE A 39 -7.88 -6.30 -10.33
N LYS A 40 -8.81 -6.14 -9.37
CA LYS A 40 -10.05 -6.93 -9.33
C LYS A 40 -10.93 -6.71 -10.55
N SER A 41 -11.13 -5.46 -10.96
CA SER A 41 -11.89 -5.12 -12.17
C SER A 41 -11.30 -5.76 -13.43
N ARG A 42 -9.97 -5.76 -13.57
CA ARG A 42 -9.31 -6.46 -14.68
C ARG A 42 -9.48 -7.98 -14.63
N LEU A 43 -9.37 -8.58 -13.45
CA LEU A 43 -9.61 -10.02 -13.27
C LEU A 43 -11.05 -10.40 -13.65
N GLU A 44 -12.04 -9.61 -13.23
CA GLU A 44 -13.44 -9.81 -13.59
C GLU A 44 -13.66 -9.75 -15.11
N GLN A 45 -12.93 -8.85 -15.79
CA GLN A 45 -12.95 -8.71 -17.25
C GLN A 45 -12.03 -9.71 -17.98
N ARG A 46 -11.37 -10.63 -17.26
CA ARG A 46 -10.37 -11.58 -17.81
C ARG A 46 -9.20 -10.89 -18.54
N LEU A 47 -8.89 -9.67 -18.14
CA LEU A 47 -7.74 -8.92 -18.64
C LEU A 47 -6.48 -9.25 -17.83
N PRO A 48 -5.28 -9.06 -18.41
CA PRO A 48 -4.03 -9.16 -17.67
C PRO A 48 -4.04 -8.27 -16.44
N ILE A 49 -3.57 -8.80 -15.31
CA ILE A 49 -3.45 -8.00 -14.09
C ILE A 49 -2.30 -7.01 -14.20
N MET A 50 -2.50 -5.88 -13.53
CA MET A 50 -1.51 -4.82 -13.45
C MET A 50 -0.58 -5.10 -12.29
N TRP A 51 0.72 -5.16 -12.57
CA TRP A 51 1.75 -5.41 -11.57
C TRP A 51 2.34 -4.10 -11.04
N PHE A 52 3.25 -4.20 -10.06
CA PHE A 52 3.86 -3.04 -9.39
C PHE A 52 4.27 -1.90 -10.33
N HIS A 53 5.01 -2.19 -11.41
CA HIS A 53 5.55 -1.15 -12.30
C HIS A 53 4.44 -0.33 -12.98
N GLU A 54 3.40 -0.99 -13.46
CA GLU A 54 2.28 -0.36 -14.15
C GLU A 54 1.39 0.41 -13.16
N LEU A 55 1.17 -0.14 -11.95
CA LEU A 55 0.44 0.55 -10.88
C LEU A 55 1.19 1.79 -10.40
N ASN A 56 2.50 1.69 -10.24
CA ASN A 56 3.36 2.80 -9.81
C ASN A 56 3.39 3.91 -10.86
N TRP A 57 3.53 3.53 -12.14
CA TRP A 57 3.43 4.49 -13.23
C TRP A 57 2.07 5.21 -13.25
N SER A 58 0.98 4.47 -13.03
CA SER A 58 -0.37 5.03 -12.97
C SER A 58 -0.54 5.99 -11.78
N MET A 59 0.00 5.64 -10.62
CA MET A 59 -0.04 6.50 -9.43
C MET A 59 0.66 7.84 -9.70
N VAL A 60 1.91 7.80 -10.19
CA VAL A 60 2.74 9.00 -10.41
C VAL A 60 2.21 9.88 -11.56
N ASN A 61 1.70 9.27 -12.64
CA ASN A 61 1.32 10.03 -13.83
C ASN A 61 -0.16 10.38 -13.92
N LEU A 62 -1.03 9.66 -13.22
CA LEU A 62 -2.47 9.89 -13.27
C LEU A 62 -2.99 10.40 -11.93
N TRP A 63 -2.75 9.66 -10.84
CA TRP A 63 -3.41 9.97 -9.58
C TRP A 63 -2.83 11.22 -8.91
N GLU A 64 -1.51 11.27 -8.76
CA GLU A 64 -0.81 12.42 -8.17
C GLU A 64 -0.96 13.72 -8.98
N LYS A 65 -1.38 13.62 -10.25
CA LYS A 65 -1.62 14.76 -11.16
C LYS A 65 -3.11 15.09 -11.36
N SER A 66 -4.01 14.25 -10.86
CA SER A 66 -5.46 14.46 -10.97
C SER A 66 -5.97 15.26 -9.78
N ASP A 67 -6.84 16.23 -10.03
CA ASP A 67 -7.42 17.07 -8.97
C ASP A 67 -8.12 16.25 -7.87
N GLU A 68 -8.69 15.10 -8.23
CA GLU A 68 -9.35 14.18 -7.29
C GLU A 68 -8.40 13.49 -6.31
N MET A 69 -7.11 13.36 -6.66
CA MET A 69 -6.09 12.63 -5.90
C MET A 69 -4.81 13.44 -5.64
N LEU A 70 -4.84 14.76 -5.82
CA LEU A 70 -3.72 15.66 -5.51
C LEU A 70 -3.23 15.53 -4.07
N TRP A 71 -4.13 15.21 -3.14
CA TRP A 71 -3.82 14.99 -1.73
C TRP A 71 -2.79 13.85 -1.53
N LEU A 72 -2.62 12.91 -2.48
CA LEU A 72 -1.57 11.89 -2.42
C LEU A 72 -0.16 12.48 -2.24
N ASN A 73 0.08 13.69 -2.75
CA ASN A 73 1.36 14.39 -2.63
C ASN A 73 1.67 14.85 -1.20
N GLU A 74 0.70 14.85 -0.29
CA GLU A 74 0.92 15.18 1.13
C GLU A 74 1.62 14.05 1.89
N ALA A 75 1.57 12.80 1.38
CA ALA A 75 2.24 11.67 1.99
C ALA A 75 3.64 11.44 1.40
N PRO A 76 4.60 10.91 2.18
CA PRO A 76 5.91 10.55 1.64
C PRO A 76 5.78 9.55 0.50
N SER A 77 6.29 9.89 -0.69
CA SER A 77 6.16 9.04 -1.90
C SER A 77 6.71 7.63 -1.69
N GLN A 78 7.79 7.50 -0.90
CA GLN A 78 8.38 6.21 -0.54
C GLN A 78 7.39 5.29 0.19
N SER A 79 6.51 5.86 1.02
CA SER A 79 5.48 5.10 1.72
C SER A 79 4.42 4.57 0.75
N LEU A 80 4.00 5.38 -0.22
CA LEU A 80 3.03 4.98 -1.24
C LEU A 80 3.58 3.87 -2.14
N ILE A 81 4.82 4.03 -2.59
CA ILE A 81 5.56 3.03 -3.38
C ILE A 81 5.67 1.72 -2.59
N GLN A 82 6.03 1.78 -1.31
CA GLN A 82 6.14 0.59 -0.46
C GLN A 82 4.78 -0.11 -0.30
N THR A 83 3.69 0.66 -0.22
CA THR A 83 2.34 0.11 -0.19
C THR A 83 2.00 -0.65 -1.47
N LEU A 84 2.38 -0.14 -2.64
CA LEU A 84 2.24 -0.86 -3.91
C LEU A 84 3.07 -2.15 -3.94
N LYS A 85 4.31 -2.12 -3.44
CA LYS A 85 5.16 -3.33 -3.33
C LYS A 85 4.54 -4.38 -2.42
N HIS A 86 3.93 -3.96 -1.30
CA HIS A 86 3.21 -4.88 -0.42
C HIS A 86 2.01 -5.52 -1.13
N LEU A 87 1.28 -4.76 -1.96
CA LEU A 87 0.16 -5.29 -2.72
C LEU A 87 0.63 -6.28 -3.80
N ASP A 88 1.68 -5.93 -4.55
CA ASP A 88 2.28 -6.79 -5.57
C ASP A 88 2.71 -8.13 -4.97
N ARG A 89 3.42 -8.10 -3.84
CA ARG A 89 3.79 -9.32 -3.11
C ARG A 89 2.57 -10.12 -2.67
N ALA A 90 1.55 -9.48 -2.09
CA ALA A 90 0.35 -10.16 -1.63
C ALA A 90 -0.44 -10.81 -2.79
N MET A 91 -0.44 -10.18 -3.97
CA MET A 91 -1.02 -10.77 -5.19
C MET A 91 -0.20 -11.98 -5.67
N ARG A 92 1.13 -11.86 -5.75
CA ARG A 92 2.01 -12.99 -6.12
C ARG A 92 1.86 -14.18 -5.18
N ASP A 93 1.85 -13.92 -3.88
CA ASP A 93 1.65 -14.93 -2.84
C ASP A 93 0.29 -15.65 -3.00
N CYS A 94 -0.74 -14.96 -3.52
CA CYS A 94 -2.05 -15.57 -3.78
C CYS A 94 -2.04 -16.54 -4.97
N PHE A 95 -1.15 -16.34 -5.95
CA PHE A 95 -1.02 -17.22 -7.12
C PHE A 95 0.05 -18.31 -6.92
N ASP A 96 0.86 -18.22 -5.86
CA ASP A 96 1.87 -19.21 -5.54
C ASP A 96 1.25 -20.48 -4.95
N LYS A 97 1.39 -21.60 -5.68
CA LYS A 97 0.90 -22.93 -5.27
C LYS A 97 1.55 -23.44 -3.98
N ASN A 98 2.74 -22.94 -3.63
CA ASN A 98 3.45 -23.31 -2.41
C ASN A 98 2.91 -22.58 -1.16
N GLN A 99 1.99 -21.63 -1.33
CA GLN A 99 1.40 -20.84 -0.25
C GLN A 99 -0.11 -21.08 -0.13
N PRO A 100 -0.58 -22.30 0.19
CA PRO A 100 -2.00 -22.67 0.14
C PRO A 100 -2.90 -21.87 1.09
N ASN A 101 -2.32 -21.27 2.14
CA ASN A 101 -3.06 -20.47 3.13
C ASN A 101 -3.24 -19.00 2.71
N LYS A 102 -2.55 -18.55 1.65
CA LYS A 102 -2.66 -17.17 1.17
C LYS A 102 -3.92 -17.04 0.33
N ARG A 103 -4.64 -15.93 0.56
CA ARG A 103 -5.89 -15.62 -0.12
C ARG A 103 -5.78 -14.27 -0.79
N MET A 104 -6.70 -14.04 -1.73
CA MET A 104 -6.82 -12.76 -2.44
C MET A 104 -6.83 -11.59 -1.43
N PRO A 105 -6.03 -10.55 -1.66
CA PRO A 105 -6.03 -9.35 -0.83
C PRO A 105 -7.42 -8.75 -0.68
N ARG A 106 -7.68 -8.19 0.51
CA ARG A 106 -8.93 -7.50 0.84
C ARG A 106 -8.72 -6.00 0.86
N PHE A 107 -9.80 -5.27 0.63
CA PHE A 107 -9.80 -3.82 0.84
C PHE A 107 -9.50 -3.51 2.30
N LYS A 108 -8.60 -2.55 2.52
CA LYS A 108 -8.24 -2.07 3.84
C LYS A 108 -9.36 -1.19 4.36
N LYS A 109 -9.83 -1.50 5.58
CA LYS A 109 -10.77 -0.67 6.32
C LYS A 109 -10.02 0.38 7.12
N GLU A 110 -10.67 1.50 7.35
CA GLU A 110 -10.23 2.44 8.38
C GLU A 110 -10.26 1.74 9.73
N ARG A 111 -9.15 1.81 10.46
CA ARG A 111 -9.11 1.51 11.87
C ARG A 111 -9.00 2.85 12.57
N ARG A 112 -9.97 3.17 13.42
CA ARG A 112 -9.84 4.31 14.33
C ARG A 112 -8.67 3.99 15.26
N ALA A 113 -7.69 4.88 15.31
CA ALA A 113 -6.59 4.83 16.26
C ALA A 113 -7.12 5.16 17.66
#